data_AF-A0A2V7ZGS1-F1
#
_entry.id   AF-A0A2V7ZGS1-F1
#
_cell.length_a   1.000
_cell.length_b   1.000
_cell.length_c   1.000
_cell.angle_alpha   90.00
_cell.angle_beta   90.00
_cell.angle_gamma   90.00
#
_symmetry.space_group_name_H-M   'P 1'
#
loop_
_entity.id
_entity.type
_entity.pdbx_description
1 polymer ?
#
loop_
_entity_poly.entity_id
_entity_poly.type
_entity_poly.pdbx_seq_one_letter_code
_entity_poly.pdbx_strand_id
1 'polypeptide(L)'
;MVVMTGPDGRTTRLSPDGKKVKDENTGIERRTKWDAGKLVSEISGAGGMKLTETYALVPETHQLRISVQIEGGRGGQARTATHVYDSDGR
;
A
#
# COMPACT_ATOMS: atom_id res chain seq x y z
N MET A 1 14.23 -1.48 4.76
CA MET A 1 13.46 -0.32 4.29
C MET A 1 13.14 -0.55 2.82
N VAL A 2 11.89 -0.32 2.41
CA VAL A 2 11.47 -0.36 1.00
C VAL A 2 11.16 1.07 0.58
N VAL A 3 11.67 1.51 -0.57
CA VAL A 3 11.36 2.83 -1.13
C VAL A 3 10.57 2.61 -2.41
N MET A 4 9.41 3.23 -2.48
CA MET A 4 8.55 3.23 -3.66
C MET A 4 8.54 4.60 -4.28
N THR A 5 8.78 4.68 -5.58
CA THR A 5 8.69 5.94 -6.32
C THR A 5 7.50 5.84 -7.25
N GLY A 6 6.51 6.72 -7.04
CA GLY A 6 5.35 6.82 -7.91
C GLY A 6 5.69 7.46 -9.25
N PRO A 7 4.78 7.38 -10.25
CA PRO A 7 4.96 8.02 -11.55
C PRO A 7 5.00 9.56 -11.45
N ASP A 8 4.47 10.14 -10.36
CA ASP A 8 4.55 11.57 -10.05
C ASP A 8 5.88 11.98 -9.38
N GLY A 9 6.83 11.06 -9.27
CA GLY A 9 8.12 11.26 -8.61
C GLY A 9 8.06 11.27 -7.09
N ARG A 10 6.89 11.09 -6.47
CA ARG A 10 6.78 11.03 -5.00
C ARG A 10 7.33 9.72 -4.48
N THR A 11 8.21 9.82 -3.48
CA THR A 11 8.78 8.65 -2.82
C THR A 11 8.02 8.33 -1.53
N THR A 12 7.53 7.10 -1.40
CA THR A 12 7.00 6.56 -0.16
C THR A 12 8.03 5.60 0.45
N ARG A 13 8.36 5.79 1.73
CA ARG A 13 9.24 4.88 2.48
C ARG A 13 8.40 3.96 3.34
N LEU A 14 8.59 2.67 3.20
CA LEU A 14 7.89 1.62 3.94
C LEU A 14 8.88 0.85 4.83
N SER A 15 8.48 0.63 6.07
CA SER A 15 9.23 -0.16 7.05
C SER A 15 8.59 -1.53 7.20
N PRO A 16 9.10 -2.59 6.52
CA PRO A 16 8.51 -3.92 6.54
C PRO A 16 8.86 -4.70 7.83
N ASP A 17 8.92 -4.03 8.97
CA ASP A 17 9.29 -4.61 10.27
C ASP A 17 8.05 -4.99 11.10
N GLY A 18 6.85 -4.78 10.56
CA GLY A 18 5.59 -5.03 11.24
C GLY A 18 5.33 -4.09 12.41
N LYS A 19 6.08 -2.99 12.56
CA LYS A 19 5.81 -1.99 13.59
C LYS A 19 4.80 -0.98 13.07
N LYS A 20 3.97 -0.48 13.99
CA LYS A 20 3.06 0.64 13.71
C LYS A 20 3.88 1.92 13.72
N VAL A 21 3.79 2.69 12.64
CA VAL A 21 4.32 4.04 12.51
C VAL A 21 3.12 4.98 12.46
N LYS A 22 3.06 5.95 13.36
CA LYS A 22 2.03 6.97 13.38
C LYS A 22 2.62 8.29 12.88
N ASP A 23 1.94 8.90 11.93
CA ASP A 23 2.22 10.25 11.48
C ASP A 23 1.44 11.22 12.38
N GLU A 24 2.14 11.95 13.24
CA GLU A 24 1.52 12.87 14.21
C GLU A 24 0.86 14.09 13.55
N ASN A 25 1.27 14.46 12.32
CA ASN A 25 0.70 15.62 11.61
C ASN A 25 -0.66 15.28 11.00
N THR A 26 -0.84 14.04 10.54
CA THR A 26 -2.05 13.59 9.84
C THR A 26 -2.93 12.67 10.68
N GLY A 27 -2.40 12.13 11.78
CA GLY A 27 -3.06 11.08 12.58
C GLY A 27 -3.12 9.72 11.87
N ILE A 28 -2.46 9.59 10.72
CA ILE A 28 -2.44 8.34 9.95
C ILE A 28 -1.51 7.35 10.63
N GLU A 29 -2.00 6.13 10.81
CA GLU A 29 -1.20 5.01 11.25
C GLU A 29 -0.93 4.08 10.08
N ARG A 30 0.31 3.60 9.97
CA ARG A 30 0.74 2.65 8.96
C ARG A 30 1.50 1.49 9.61
N ARG A 31 1.20 0.27 9.19
CA ARG A 31 1.96 -0.92 9.56
C ARG A 31 2.28 -1.70 8.29
N THR A 32 3.56 -1.98 8.06
CA THR A 32 3.99 -2.74 6.88
C THR A 32 4.71 -4.02 7.29
N LYS A 33 4.40 -5.14 6.64
CA LYS A 33 5.04 -6.44 6.88
C LYS A 33 5.17 -7.24 5.58
N TRP A 34 6.09 -8.20 5.58
CA TRP A 34 6.08 -9.25 4.57
C TRP A 34 5.09 -10.35 4.99
N ASP A 35 4.30 -10.84 4.03
CA ASP A 35 3.36 -11.93 4.20
C ASP A 35 3.37 -12.81 2.95
N ALA A 36 3.82 -14.07 3.08
CA ALA A 36 3.93 -15.04 1.99
C ALA A 36 4.59 -14.47 0.70
N GLY A 37 5.68 -13.71 0.84
CA GLY A 37 6.40 -13.10 -0.30
C GLY A 37 5.76 -11.83 -0.87
N LYS A 38 4.67 -11.35 -0.28
CA LYS A 38 4.02 -10.08 -0.62
C LYS A 38 4.31 -9.05 0.46
N LEU A 39 4.44 -7.79 0.07
CA LEU A 39 4.53 -6.69 1.02
C LEU A 39 3.11 -6.21 1.30
N VAL A 40 2.69 -6.22 2.57
CA VAL A 40 1.35 -5.79 2.99
C VAL A 40 1.49 -4.56 3.87
N SER A 41 0.83 -3.47 3.49
CA SER A 41 0.80 -2.21 4.22
C SER A 41 -0.64 -1.87 4.63
N GLU A 42 -0.91 -1.92 5.93
CA GLU A 42 -2.17 -1.52 6.53
C GLU A 42 -2.08 -0.05 6.93
N ILE A 43 -3.07 0.75 6.54
CA ILE A 43 -3.16 2.18 6.79
C ILE A 43 -4.51 2.47 7.44
N SER A 44 -4.53 3.24 8.52
CA SER A 44 -5.75 3.66 9.20
C SER A 44 -5.67 5.13 9.63
N GLY A 45 -6.81 5.72 9.98
CA GLY A 45 -6.88 7.10 10.46
C GLY A 45 -7.11 8.14 9.36
N ALA A 46 -7.01 7.75 8.08
CA ALA A 46 -7.36 8.61 6.94
C ALA A 46 -8.88 8.80 6.85
N GLY A 47 -9.43 9.80 7.55
CA GLY A 47 -10.87 10.13 7.49
C GLY A 47 -11.80 9.00 7.98
N GLY A 48 -11.33 8.17 8.93
CA GLY A 48 -12.07 7.01 9.43
C GLY A 48 -12.07 5.79 8.50
N MET A 49 -11.27 5.81 7.43
CA MET A 49 -11.10 4.68 6.52
C MET A 49 -9.90 3.82 6.96
N LYS A 50 -9.97 2.55 6.59
CA LYS A 50 -8.86 1.60 6.63
C LYS A 50 -8.50 1.24 5.19
N LEU A 51 -7.22 1.28 4.87
CA LEU A 51 -6.68 0.87 3.58
C LEU A 51 -5.70 -0.28 3.79
N THR A 52 -5.76 -1.29 2.93
CA THR A 52 -4.80 -2.38 2.89
C THR A 52 -4.19 -2.41 1.50
N GLU A 53 -2.90 -2.08 1.40
CA GLU A 53 -2.13 -2.14 0.16
C GLU A 53 -1.32 -3.44 0.15
N THR A 54 -1.52 -4.28 -0.86
CA THR A 54 -0.75 -5.50 -1.08
C THR A 54 0.07 -5.34 -2.34
N TYR A 55 1.40 -5.39 -2.18
CA TYR A 55 2.35 -5.32 -3.27
C TYR A 55 2.90 -6.72 -3.54
N ALA A 56 2.74 -7.19 -4.77
CA ALA A 56 3.19 -8.50 -5.23
C ALA A 56 3.93 -8.37 -6.55
N LEU A 57 5.14 -8.93 -6.60
CA LEU A 57 5.85 -9.14 -7.85
C LEU A 57 5.31 -10.40 -8.52
N VAL A 58 4.98 -10.30 -9.80
CA VAL A 58 4.62 -11.44 -10.65
C VAL A 58 5.85 -11.79 -11.47
N PRO A 59 6.59 -12.86 -11.13
CA PRO A 59 7.86 -13.17 -11.77
C PRO A 59 7.71 -13.50 -13.25
N GLU A 60 6.60 -14.13 -13.64
CA GLU A 60 6.36 -14.56 -15.02
C GLU A 60 6.22 -13.39 -16.00
N THR A 61 5.65 -12.27 -15.54
CA THR A 61 5.37 -11.10 -16.37
C THR A 61 6.24 -9.89 -16.00
N HIS A 62 7.15 -10.04 -15.03
CA HIS A 62 7.94 -8.94 -14.45
C HIS A 62 7.08 -7.74 -14.01
N GLN A 63 5.85 -8.01 -13.56
CA GLN A 63 4.90 -6.98 -13.14
C GLN A 63 4.95 -6.75 -11.63
N LEU A 64 4.84 -5.49 -11.21
CA LEU A 64 4.43 -5.14 -9.87
C LEU A 64 2.91 -4.94 -9.84
N ARG A 65 2.20 -5.82 -9.13
CA ARG A 65 0.77 -5.67 -8.87
C ARG A 65 0.55 -5.09 -7.47
N ILE A 66 -0.23 -4.03 -7.40
CA ILE A 66 -0.60 -3.35 -6.17
C ILE A 66 -2.12 -3.41 -6.05
N SER A 67 -2.61 -4.15 -5.06
CA SER A 67 -4.03 -4.20 -4.74
C SER A 67 -4.30 -3.33 -3.51
N VAL A 68 -5.20 -2.38 -3.65
CA VAL A 68 -5.62 -1.47 -2.58
C VAL A 68 -7.06 -1.80 -2.20
N GLN A 69 -7.25 -2.36 -1.02
CA GLN A 69 -8.57 -2.54 -0.43
C GLN A 69 -8.86 -1.35 0.47
N ILE A 70 -10.02 -0.74 0.30
CA ILE A 70 -10.46 0.40 1.10
C ILE A 70 -11.75 -0.02 1.80
N GLU A 71 -11.71 0.02 3.12
CA GLU A 71 -12.81 -0.32 4.02
C GLU A 71 -13.22 0.94 4.81
N GLY A 72 -14.53 1.19 4.92
CA GLY A 72 -15.07 2.37 5.61
C GLY A 72 -15.36 3.56 4.70
N GLY A 73 -15.84 4.65 5.30
CA GLY A 73 -16.37 5.85 4.61
C GLY A 73 -17.89 5.95 4.63
N ARG A 74 -18.45 7.12 4.26
CA ARG A 74 -19.89 7.48 4.35
C ARG A 74 -20.85 6.57 3.54
N GLY A 75 -20.36 5.60 2.78
CA GLY A 75 -21.15 4.72 1.91
C GLY A 75 -21.06 3.22 2.20
N GLY A 76 -20.30 2.77 3.21
CA GLY A 76 -20.29 1.39 3.72
C GLY A 76 -19.76 0.28 2.79
N GLN A 77 -19.62 0.50 1.49
CA GLN A 77 -19.09 -0.51 0.56
C GLN A 77 -17.56 -0.52 0.56
N ALA A 78 -17.00 -1.70 0.84
CA ALA A 78 -15.60 -1.99 0.58
C ALA A 78 -15.32 -1.87 -0.92
N ARG A 79 -14.25 -1.18 -1.28
CA ARG A 79 -13.84 -0.99 -2.67
C ARG A 79 -12.41 -1.46 -2.88
N THR A 80 -12.17 -2.10 -4.00
CA THR A 80 -10.83 -2.56 -4.39
C THR A 80 -10.37 -1.79 -5.61
N ALA A 81 -9.17 -1.22 -5.54
CA ALA A 81 -8.43 -0.69 -6.69
C ALA A 81 -7.23 -1.60 -6.95
N THR A 82 -6.88 -1.79 -8.22
CA THR A 82 -5.67 -2.53 -8.61
C THR A 82 -4.85 -1.68 -9.56
N HIS A 83 -3.57 -1.55 -9.25
CA HIS A 83 -2.57 -0.95 -10.11
C HIS A 83 -1.61 -2.04 -10.57
N VAL A 84 -1.28 -2.04 -11.85
CA VAL A 84 -0.29 -2.94 -12.44
C VAL A 84 0.77 -2.06 -13.07
N TYR A 85 2.03 -2.31 -12.70
CA TYR A 85 3.18 -1.64 -13.27
C TYR A 85 4.02 -2.68 -13.99
N ASP A 86 4.28 -2.46 -15.27
CA ASP A 86 5.22 -3.25 -16.05
C ASP A 86 6.66 -2.74 -15.83
N SER A 87 7.64 -3.61 -16.09
CA SER A 87 9.07 -3.25 -16.02
C SER A 87 9.47 -2.11 -16.96
N ASP A 88 8.66 -1.85 -17.98
CA ASP A 88 8.92 -0.86 -19.03
C ASP A 88 8.41 0.55 -18.67
N GLY A 89 7.80 0.73 -17.49
CA GLY A 89 7.40 2.03 -16.98
C GLY A 89 6.34 2.76 -17.82
N ARG A 90 5.57 2.03 -18.64
CA ARG A 90 4.44 2.55 -19.42
C ARG A 90 3.09 2.25 -18.78
#